data_AF-A0A356TT58-F1
#
_entry.id   AF-A0A356TT58-F1
#
_cell.length_a   1.000
_cell.length_b   1.000
_cell.length_c   1.000
_cell.angle_alpha   90.00
_cell.angle_beta   90.00
_cell.angle_gamma   90.00
#
_symmetry.space_group_name_H-M   'P 1'
#
loop_
_entity.id
_entity.type
_entity.pdbx_description
1 polymer ?
#
loop_
_entity_poly.entity_id
_entity_poly.type
_entity_poly.pdbx_seq_one_letter_code
_entity_poly.pdbx_strand_id
1 'polypeptide(L)'
;MSETPERCPTCNTAVPEGAKRCPGCGRVFGEKNRCPHCHAIAAVRRVGDKTVCAACGKPRVGTVVQGSDADDGAALVPESREGRESSREAMLLRARGRTQRGFGIVSIAGGVLMAVAMAVLFSGGLGLGLAAAAALIAVGLGALSIRSGAQNMQKAAGADARARELAVLELAEKEGGVLTATQVAQAFGLTPGEADALLTQMVGDGSRIGVDVDEEGVLTYVFRELRRSVPKVRVASEPDDAPAEHEVDAGAETKRRAGE
;
A
#
# COMPACT_ATOMS: atom_id res chain seq x y z
N MET A 1 25.33 -26.14 2.28
CA MET A 1 24.78 -25.61 3.54
C MET A 1 24.10 -24.30 3.22
N SER A 2 22.78 -24.23 3.40
CA SER A 2 21.99 -23.06 3.00
C SER A 2 22.03 -22.02 4.13
N GLU A 3 22.69 -20.89 3.91
CA GLU A 3 22.89 -19.80 4.89
C GLU A 3 21.63 -18.93 5.13
N THR A 4 20.43 -19.50 5.02
CA THR A 4 19.19 -18.74 5.28
C THR A 4 18.86 -18.84 6.77
N PRO A 5 18.86 -17.74 7.53
CA PRO A 5 18.52 -17.80 8.95
C PRO A 5 17.02 -18.07 9.14
N GLU A 6 16.62 -18.75 10.20
CA GLU A 6 15.19 -19.00 10.52
C GLU A 6 14.41 -17.69 10.77
N ARG A 7 15.11 -16.64 11.22
CA ARG A 7 14.57 -15.30 11.48
C ARG A 7 15.45 -14.25 10.85
N CYS A 8 14.82 -13.22 10.29
CA CYS A 8 15.54 -12.13 9.67
C CYS A 8 16.27 -11.30 10.74
N PRO A 9 17.59 -11.10 10.63
CA PRO A 9 18.36 -10.32 11.60
C PRO A 9 18.05 -8.82 11.59
N THR A 10 17.31 -8.32 10.58
CA THR A 10 16.91 -6.89 10.51
C THR A 10 15.56 -6.63 11.17
N CYS A 11 14.56 -7.46 10.89
CA CYS A 11 13.17 -7.20 11.30
C CYS A 11 12.53 -8.32 12.12
N ASN A 12 13.29 -9.36 12.46
CA ASN A 12 12.88 -10.53 13.24
C ASN A 12 11.70 -11.35 12.65
N THR A 13 11.28 -11.06 11.41
CA THR A 13 10.28 -11.85 10.68
C THR A 13 10.81 -13.26 10.44
N ALA A 14 9.97 -14.27 10.66
CA ALA A 14 10.29 -15.66 10.33
C ALA A 14 10.57 -15.79 8.82
N VAL A 15 11.67 -16.45 8.48
CA VAL A 15 12.14 -16.61 7.10
C VAL A 15 12.00 -18.09 6.74
N PRO A 16 11.21 -18.43 5.70
CA PRO A 16 11.05 -19.82 5.29
C PRO A 16 12.37 -20.39 4.75
N GLU A 17 12.58 -21.69 4.94
CA GLU A 17 13.79 -22.37 4.46
C GLU A 17 13.99 -22.16 2.96
N GLY A 18 15.22 -21.84 2.55
CA GLY A 18 15.56 -21.58 1.15
C GLY A 18 15.12 -20.21 0.61
N ALA A 19 14.49 -19.36 1.43
CA ALA A 19 14.16 -18.01 1.02
C ALA A 19 15.41 -17.20 0.67
N LYS A 20 15.39 -16.55 -0.50
CA LYS A 20 16.45 -15.65 -0.96
C LYS A 20 16.32 -14.24 -0.38
N ARG A 21 15.14 -13.87 0.12
CA ARG A 21 14.84 -12.59 0.76
C ARG A 21 13.91 -12.76 1.95
N CYS A 22 13.97 -11.81 2.88
CA CYS A 22 13.04 -11.71 3.99
C CYS A 22 11.67 -11.24 3.47
N PRO A 23 10.57 -11.93 3.80
CA PRO A 23 9.22 -11.49 3.40
C PRO A 23 8.75 -10.25 4.17
N GLY A 24 9.37 -9.93 5.31
CA GLY A 24 8.99 -8.76 6.12
C GLY A 24 9.61 -7.45 5.64
N CYS A 25 10.94 -7.42 5.48
CA CYS A 25 11.67 -6.19 5.13
C CYS A 25 12.38 -6.24 3.78
N GLY A 26 12.30 -7.35 3.03
CA GLY A 26 12.96 -7.49 1.74
C GLY A 26 14.49 -7.71 1.81
N ARG A 27 15.10 -7.81 3.00
CA ARG A 27 16.54 -8.10 3.15
C ARG A 27 16.92 -9.38 2.40
N VAL A 28 17.97 -9.31 1.57
CA VAL A 28 18.46 -10.45 0.78
C VAL A 28 19.45 -11.28 1.59
N PHE A 29 19.42 -12.60 1.39
CA PHE A 29 20.27 -13.57 2.09
C PHE A 29 21.25 -14.28 1.14
N GLY A 30 22.31 -14.84 1.72
CA GLY A 30 23.29 -15.67 1.04
C GLY A 30 24.45 -14.91 0.38
N GLU A 31 25.64 -15.51 0.46
CA GLU A 31 26.90 -14.92 0.00
C GLU A 31 26.92 -14.61 -1.51
N LYS A 32 26.12 -15.32 -2.31
CA LYS A 32 25.91 -15.02 -3.74
C LYS A 32 25.40 -13.60 -3.99
N ASN A 33 24.77 -12.99 -2.99
CA ASN A 33 24.27 -11.62 -3.05
C ASN A 33 25.26 -10.59 -2.48
N ARG A 34 26.50 -10.98 -2.12
CA ARG A 34 27.54 -10.03 -1.70
C ARG A 34 28.02 -9.18 -2.87
N CYS A 35 28.04 -7.87 -2.69
CA CYS A 35 28.55 -6.93 -3.68
C CYS A 35 30.09 -6.99 -3.74
N PRO A 36 30.71 -7.14 -4.92
CA PRO A 36 32.18 -7.13 -5.05
C PRO A 36 32.79 -5.74 -4.79
N HIS A 37 31.99 -4.68 -4.78
CA HIS A 37 32.49 -3.31 -4.65
C HIS A 37 32.42 -2.75 -3.23
N CYS A 38 31.37 -3.07 -2.48
CA CYS A 38 31.18 -2.59 -1.10
C CYS A 38 31.09 -3.72 -0.07
N HIS A 39 31.17 -4.99 -0.50
CA HIS A 39 31.08 -6.19 0.32
C HIS A 39 29.79 -6.35 1.14
N ALA A 40 28.78 -5.50 0.95
CA ALA A 40 27.46 -5.67 1.55
C ALA A 40 26.65 -6.77 0.84
N ILE A 41 25.92 -7.59 1.60
CA ILE A 41 24.92 -8.51 1.06
C ILE A 41 23.66 -7.70 0.74
N ALA A 42 23.43 -7.43 -0.54
CA ALA A 42 22.38 -6.51 -0.99
C ALA A 42 21.73 -6.97 -2.29
N ALA A 43 20.44 -6.63 -2.47
CA ALA A 43 19.75 -6.79 -3.74
C ALA A 43 20.43 -5.98 -4.85
N VAL A 44 20.07 -6.27 -6.10
CA VAL A 44 20.37 -5.37 -7.23
C VAL A 44 19.11 -4.63 -7.67
N ARG A 45 19.21 -3.35 -7.96
CA ARG A 45 18.12 -2.56 -8.57
C ARG A 45 18.39 -2.37 -10.07
N ARG A 46 17.36 -2.36 -10.91
CA ARG A 46 17.50 -1.97 -12.32
C ARG A 46 17.57 -0.45 -12.44
N VAL A 47 18.51 0.03 -13.25
CA VAL A 47 18.66 1.43 -13.65
C VAL A 47 18.92 1.43 -15.15
N GLY A 48 17.86 1.68 -15.93
CA GLY A 48 17.84 1.40 -17.37
C GLY A 48 18.11 -0.08 -17.65
N ASP A 49 19.02 -0.37 -18.58
CA ASP A 49 19.41 -1.73 -18.96
C ASP A 49 20.47 -2.36 -18.04
N LYS A 50 20.89 -1.66 -16.97
CA LYS A 50 21.94 -2.11 -16.06
C LYS A 50 21.36 -2.46 -14.70
N THR A 51 21.95 -3.45 -14.05
CA THR A 51 21.70 -3.74 -12.63
C THR A 51 22.81 -3.13 -11.78
N VAL A 52 22.42 -2.41 -10.72
CA VAL A 52 23.35 -1.79 -9.77
C VAL A 52 23.08 -2.28 -8.36
N CYS A 53 24.10 -2.27 -7.50
CA CYS A 53 23.94 -2.63 -6.09
C CYS A 53 22.96 -1.68 -5.39
N ALA A 54 22.00 -2.22 -4.63
CA ALA A 54 21.08 -1.41 -3.83
C ALA A 54 21.81 -0.65 -2.69
N ALA A 55 22.96 -1.14 -2.22
CA ALA A 55 23.71 -0.51 -1.13
C ALA A 55 24.67 0.60 -1.60
N CYS A 56 25.48 0.35 -2.64
CA CYS A 56 26.51 1.30 -3.09
C CYS A 56 26.29 1.92 -4.48
N GLY A 57 25.25 1.50 -5.21
CA GLY A 57 24.93 2.04 -6.53
C GLY A 57 25.89 1.64 -7.66
N LYS A 58 26.96 0.88 -7.40
CA LYS A 58 27.89 0.42 -8.45
C LYS A 58 27.30 -0.71 -9.29
N PRO A 59 27.61 -0.80 -10.60
CA PRO A 59 27.11 -1.85 -11.47
C PRO A 59 27.53 -3.25 -11.01
N ARG A 60 26.57 -4.17 -10.98
CA ARG A 60 26.85 -5.59 -10.74
C ARG A 60 25.72 -6.47 -11.28
N VAL A 61 26.06 -7.68 -11.71
CA VAL A 61 25.07 -8.73 -11.96
C VAL A 61 24.70 -9.37 -10.62
N GLY A 62 23.41 -9.56 -10.34
CA GLY A 62 22.94 -10.13 -9.08
C GLY A 62 21.80 -11.10 -9.32
N THR A 63 21.67 -12.10 -8.45
CA THR A 63 20.64 -13.15 -8.57
C THR A 63 19.27 -12.75 -8.05
N VAL A 64 19.20 -11.68 -7.25
CA VAL A 64 17.96 -11.17 -6.66
C VAL A 64 17.83 -9.71 -7.06
N VAL A 65 16.98 -9.46 -8.04
CA VAL A 65 16.68 -8.12 -8.52
C VAL A 65 15.51 -7.57 -7.71
N GLN A 66 15.74 -6.44 -7.07
CA GLN A 66 14.74 -5.66 -6.36
C GLN A 66 13.69 -5.18 -7.38
N GLY A 67 12.46 -5.65 -7.20
CA GLY A 67 11.31 -5.26 -8.03
C GLY A 67 11.14 -5.96 -9.38
N SER A 68 11.99 -6.93 -9.78
CA SER A 68 11.83 -7.58 -11.10
C SER A 68 11.15 -8.95 -11.10
N ASP A 69 10.54 -9.35 -9.99
CA ASP A 69 9.65 -10.50 -9.98
C ASP A 69 8.24 -9.99 -9.73
N ALA A 70 7.33 -10.35 -10.63
CA ALA A 70 5.89 -10.11 -10.61
C ALA A 70 5.16 -10.69 -9.38
N ASP A 71 5.86 -10.97 -8.28
CA ASP A 71 5.35 -11.68 -7.11
C ASP A 71 5.63 -11.02 -5.75
N ASP A 72 6.50 -10.01 -5.65
CA ASP A 72 6.65 -9.27 -4.40
C ASP A 72 6.60 -7.77 -4.70
N GLY A 73 5.37 -7.27 -4.85
CA GLY A 73 5.12 -5.88 -4.52
C GLY A 73 5.75 -5.63 -3.16
N ALA A 74 6.70 -4.71 -3.10
CA ALA A 74 7.00 -4.05 -1.85
C ALA A 74 5.66 -3.46 -1.41
N ALA A 75 4.92 -4.22 -0.60
CA ALA A 75 3.74 -3.74 0.05
C ALA A 75 4.23 -2.50 0.77
N LEU A 76 3.80 -1.34 0.32
CA LEU A 76 3.92 -0.10 1.07
C LEU A 76 3.34 -0.47 2.42
N VAL A 77 4.19 -0.73 3.41
CA VAL A 77 3.71 -1.15 4.73
C VAL A 77 3.31 0.16 5.38
N PRO A 78 2.02 0.50 5.46
CA PRO A 78 1.59 1.74 6.08
C PRO A 78 2.07 1.75 7.54
N GLU A 79 2.47 2.93 8.03
CA GLU A 79 2.85 3.11 9.43
C GLU A 79 1.62 2.91 10.33
N SER A 80 0.47 3.39 9.88
CA SER A 80 -0.81 3.24 10.58
C SER A 80 -1.15 1.78 10.88
N ARG A 81 -1.69 1.53 12.08
CA ARG A 81 -2.13 0.20 12.52
C ARG A 81 -3.23 -0.36 11.62
N GLU A 82 -4.16 0.50 11.22
CA GLU A 82 -5.28 0.15 10.34
C GLU A 82 -4.79 -0.31 8.95
N GLY A 83 -3.80 0.40 8.39
CA GLY A 83 -3.20 -0.03 7.13
C GLY A 83 -2.42 -1.36 7.24
N ARG A 84 -1.82 -1.65 8.39
CA ARG A 84 -1.14 -2.94 8.62
C ARG A 84 -2.14 -4.10 8.69
N GLU A 85 -3.31 -3.87 9.29
CA GLU A 85 -4.38 -4.85 9.37
C GLU A 85 -4.98 -5.13 7.98
N SER A 86 -5.24 -4.09 7.18
CA SER A 86 -5.73 -4.26 5.79
C SER A 86 -4.71 -4.96 4.88
N SER A 87 -3.42 -4.65 5.03
CA SER A 87 -2.34 -5.32 4.28
C SER A 87 -2.24 -6.81 4.65
N ARG A 88 -2.44 -7.16 5.93
CA ARG A 88 -2.47 -8.56 6.38
C ARG A 88 -3.67 -9.30 5.80
N GLU A 89 -4.84 -8.68 5.79
CA GLU A 89 -6.04 -9.26 5.19
C GLU A 89 -5.83 -9.50 3.69
N ALA A 90 -5.29 -8.53 2.96
CA ALA A 90 -4.97 -8.67 1.55
C ALA A 90 -3.96 -9.81 1.30
N MET A 91 -2.92 -9.93 2.14
CA MET A 91 -1.95 -11.02 2.05
C MET A 91 -2.59 -12.39 2.30
N LEU A 92 -3.47 -12.51 3.29
CA LEU A 92 -4.19 -13.75 3.58
C LEU A 92 -5.15 -14.12 2.45
N LEU A 93 -5.89 -13.16 1.90
CA LEU A 93 -6.78 -13.37 0.76
C LEU A 93 -6.00 -13.80 -0.49
N ARG A 94 -4.80 -13.23 -0.72
CA ARG A 94 -3.89 -13.65 -1.78
C ARG A 94 -3.39 -15.07 -1.61
N ALA A 95 -2.90 -15.40 -0.41
CA ALA A 95 -2.42 -16.73 -0.09
C ALA A 95 -3.54 -17.77 -0.31
N ARG A 96 -4.75 -17.47 0.17
CA ARG A 96 -5.93 -18.32 0.01
C ARG A 96 -6.35 -18.47 -1.45
N GLY A 97 -6.31 -17.39 -2.25
CA GLY A 97 -6.65 -17.47 -3.66
C GLY A 97 -5.64 -18.26 -4.49
N ARG A 98 -4.35 -18.20 -4.16
CA ARG A 98 -3.30 -19.02 -4.80
C ARG A 98 -3.50 -20.51 -4.50
N THR A 99 -3.69 -20.88 -3.24
CA THR A 99 -3.91 -22.30 -2.87
C THR A 99 -5.22 -22.84 -3.45
N GLN A 100 -6.27 -22.02 -3.50
CA GLN A 100 -7.57 -22.41 -4.03
C GLN A 100 -7.58 -22.62 -5.56
N ARG A 101 -6.82 -21.81 -6.33
CA ARG A 101 -6.60 -22.07 -7.76
C ARG A 101 -5.81 -23.35 -8.00
N GLY A 102 -4.75 -23.57 -7.22
CA GLY A 102 -3.97 -24.81 -7.27
C GLY A 102 -4.85 -26.03 -7.01
N PHE A 103 -5.68 -25.98 -5.95
CA PHE A 103 -6.64 -27.03 -5.64
C PHE A 103 -7.65 -27.26 -6.78
N GLY A 104 -8.15 -26.20 -7.42
CA GLY A 104 -9.08 -26.32 -8.56
C GLY A 104 -8.46 -27.07 -9.76
N ILE A 105 -7.22 -26.74 -10.12
CA ILE A 105 -6.49 -27.41 -11.20
C ILE A 105 -6.24 -28.89 -10.85
N VAL A 106 -5.76 -29.16 -9.64
CA VAL A 106 -5.48 -30.53 -9.17
C VAL A 106 -6.77 -31.36 -9.10
N SER A 107 -7.89 -30.76 -8.67
CA SER A 107 -9.19 -31.45 -8.59
C SER A 107 -9.71 -31.85 -9.97
N ILE A 108 -9.56 -30.98 -10.99
CA ILE A 108 -9.96 -31.29 -12.36
C ILE A 108 -9.08 -32.41 -12.92
N ALA A 109 -7.75 -32.29 -12.80
CA ALA A 109 -6.82 -33.31 -13.29
C ALA A 109 -7.04 -34.67 -12.60
N GLY A 110 -7.19 -34.66 -11.28
CA GLY A 110 -7.48 -35.86 -10.49
C GLY A 110 -8.83 -36.48 -10.82
N GLY A 111 -9.87 -35.66 -11.02
CA GLY A 111 -11.19 -36.14 -11.42
C GLY A 111 -11.21 -36.78 -12.80
N VAL A 112 -10.49 -36.21 -13.78
CA VAL A 112 -10.34 -36.80 -15.12
C VAL A 112 -9.60 -38.14 -15.03
N LEU A 113 -8.49 -38.21 -14.28
CA LEU A 113 -7.76 -39.46 -14.06
C LEU A 113 -8.64 -40.53 -13.41
N MET A 114 -9.43 -40.15 -12.39
CA MET A 114 -10.32 -41.07 -11.70
C MET A 114 -11.47 -41.56 -12.60
N ALA A 115 -12.03 -40.69 -13.44
CA ALA A 115 -13.06 -41.06 -14.41
C ALA A 115 -12.53 -42.07 -15.45
N VAL A 116 -11.30 -41.87 -15.94
CA VAL A 116 -10.64 -42.83 -16.85
C VAL A 116 -10.41 -44.17 -16.15
N ALA A 117 -9.92 -44.17 -14.91
CA ALA A 117 -9.71 -45.40 -14.14
C ALA A 117 -11.03 -46.18 -13.93
N MET A 118 -12.12 -45.47 -13.61
CA MET A 118 -13.45 -46.07 -13.43
C MET A 118 -14.00 -46.69 -14.73
N ALA A 119 -13.79 -46.02 -15.86
CA ALA A 119 -14.20 -46.55 -17.17
C ALA A 119 -13.43 -47.83 -17.56
N VAL A 120 -12.18 -47.98 -17.12
CA VAL A 120 -11.36 -49.18 -17.38
C VAL A 120 -11.71 -50.32 -16.43
N LEU A 121 -11.96 -50.04 -15.15
CA LEU A 121 -12.20 -51.07 -14.13
C LEU A 121 -13.60 -51.66 -14.17
N PHE A 122 -14.61 -50.89 -14.60
CA PHE A 122 -16.00 -51.33 -14.64
C PHE A 122 -16.47 -51.41 -16.09
N SER A 123 -16.61 -52.64 -16.62
CA SER A 123 -17.09 -52.87 -17.98
C SER A 123 -18.60 -52.61 -18.10
N GLY A 124 -19.01 -51.98 -19.20
CA GLY A 124 -20.43 -51.78 -19.56
C GLY A 124 -21.01 -50.42 -19.13
N GLY A 125 -22.33 -50.29 -19.22
CA GLY A 125 -23.02 -49.01 -19.00
C GLY A 125 -22.86 -48.42 -17.59
N LEU A 126 -22.63 -49.28 -16.58
CA LEU A 126 -22.45 -48.85 -15.19
C LEU A 126 -21.13 -48.09 -14.99
N GLY A 127 -20.04 -48.53 -15.64
CA GLY A 127 -18.75 -47.83 -15.58
C GLY A 127 -18.79 -46.46 -16.25
N LEU A 128 -19.46 -46.36 -17.41
CA LEU A 128 -19.69 -45.09 -18.10
C LEU A 128 -20.52 -44.11 -17.25
N GLY A 129 -21.57 -44.59 -16.59
CA GLY A 129 -22.40 -43.77 -15.70
C GLY A 129 -21.61 -43.20 -14.52
N LEU A 130 -20.82 -44.04 -13.84
CA LEU A 130 -19.97 -43.61 -12.72
C LEU A 130 -18.86 -42.64 -13.16
N ALA A 131 -18.22 -42.90 -14.30
CA ALA A 131 -17.20 -42.01 -14.85
C ALA A 131 -17.76 -40.63 -15.20
N ALA A 132 -18.95 -40.56 -15.81
CA ALA A 132 -19.62 -39.31 -16.12
C ALA A 132 -20.01 -38.52 -14.86
N ALA A 133 -20.55 -39.19 -13.84
CA ALA A 133 -20.90 -38.55 -12.57
C ALA A 133 -19.66 -37.98 -11.86
N ALA A 134 -18.56 -38.76 -11.79
CA ALA A 134 -17.31 -38.32 -11.19
C ALA A 134 -16.71 -37.11 -11.94
N ALA A 135 -16.72 -37.13 -13.27
CA ALA A 135 -16.25 -36.02 -14.09
C ALA A 135 -17.07 -34.75 -13.86
N LEU A 136 -18.40 -34.84 -13.81
CA LEU A 136 -19.27 -33.70 -13.54
C LEU A 136 -19.02 -33.08 -12.17
N ILE A 137 -18.87 -33.90 -11.13
CA ILE A 137 -18.56 -33.42 -9.77
C ILE A 137 -17.20 -32.71 -9.75
N ALA A 138 -16.17 -33.31 -10.35
CA ALA A 138 -14.83 -32.74 -10.39
C ALA A 138 -14.79 -31.40 -11.15
N VAL A 139 -15.47 -31.32 -12.30
CA VAL A 139 -15.57 -30.07 -13.08
C VAL A 139 -16.37 -29.02 -12.32
N GLY A 140 -17.49 -29.40 -11.69
CA GLY A 140 -18.32 -28.48 -10.91
C GLY A 140 -17.57 -27.85 -9.72
N LEU A 141 -16.89 -28.68 -8.92
CA LEU A 141 -16.08 -28.21 -7.79
C LEU A 141 -14.87 -27.40 -8.27
N GLY A 142 -14.21 -27.83 -9.35
CA GLY A 142 -13.09 -27.12 -9.95
C GLY A 142 -13.47 -25.72 -10.44
N ALA A 143 -14.58 -25.62 -11.19
CA ALA A 143 -15.09 -24.34 -11.71
C ALA A 143 -15.50 -23.38 -10.58
N LEU A 144 -16.18 -23.88 -9.54
CA LEU A 144 -16.55 -23.08 -8.37
C LEU A 144 -15.31 -22.57 -7.63
N SER A 145 -14.27 -23.40 -7.50
CA SER A 145 -13.00 -23.03 -6.87
C SER A 145 -12.26 -21.93 -7.66
N ILE A 146 -12.22 -22.03 -8.99
CA ILE A 146 -11.59 -21.01 -9.85
C ILE A 146 -12.33 -19.68 -9.74
N ARG A 147 -13.68 -19.70 -9.80
CA ARG A 147 -14.52 -18.51 -9.71
C ARG A 147 -14.34 -17.80 -8.36
N SER A 148 -14.39 -18.55 -7.26
CA SER A 148 -14.18 -17.99 -5.91
C SER A 148 -12.75 -17.48 -5.73
N GLY A 149 -11.74 -18.15 -6.30
CA GLY A 149 -10.37 -17.66 -6.35
C GLY A 149 -10.24 -16.32 -7.07
N ALA A 150 -10.93 -16.13 -8.21
CA ALA A 150 -10.95 -14.85 -8.93
C ALA A 150 -11.60 -13.71 -8.11
N GLN A 151 -12.71 -13.99 -7.43
CA GLN A 151 -13.35 -13.00 -6.54
C GLN A 151 -12.44 -12.61 -5.38
N ASN A 152 -11.72 -13.56 -4.78
CA ASN A 152 -10.77 -13.27 -3.70
C ASN A 152 -9.59 -12.41 -4.19
N MET A 153 -9.11 -12.62 -5.41
CA MET A 153 -8.08 -11.75 -6.01
C MET A 153 -8.59 -10.32 -6.22
N GLN A 154 -9.84 -10.15 -6.69
CA GLN A 154 -10.43 -8.82 -6.86
C GLN A 154 -10.58 -8.10 -5.51
N LYS A 155 -11.04 -8.81 -4.46
CA LYS A 155 -11.11 -8.27 -3.10
C LYS A 155 -9.72 -7.90 -2.57
N ALA A 156 -8.71 -8.73 -2.80
CA ALA A 156 -7.34 -8.44 -2.39
C ALA A 156 -6.76 -7.23 -3.13
N ALA A 157 -7.05 -7.08 -4.43
CA ALA A 157 -6.64 -5.91 -5.21
C ALA A 157 -7.29 -4.62 -4.69
N GLY A 158 -8.59 -4.68 -4.34
CA GLY A 158 -9.29 -3.55 -3.74
C GLY A 158 -8.78 -3.20 -2.33
N ALA A 159 -8.47 -4.20 -1.51
CA ALA A 159 -7.87 -3.98 -0.19
C ALA A 159 -6.49 -3.32 -0.29
N ASP A 160 -5.68 -3.74 -1.25
CA ASP A 160 -4.39 -3.11 -1.53
C ASP A 160 -4.52 -1.67 -2.01
N ALA A 161 -5.44 -1.40 -2.93
CA ALA A 161 -5.70 -0.03 -3.40
C ALA A 161 -6.06 0.90 -2.23
N ARG A 162 -6.99 0.47 -1.36
CA ARG A 162 -7.36 1.19 -0.13
C ARG A 162 -6.19 1.38 0.82
N ALA A 163 -5.33 0.38 1.00
CA ALA A 163 -4.15 0.49 1.85
C ALA A 163 -3.17 1.55 1.31
N ARG A 164 -3.00 1.63 -0.02
CA ARG A 164 -2.18 2.66 -0.67
C ARG A 164 -2.80 4.05 -0.53
N GLU A 165 -4.11 4.17 -0.73
CA GLU A 165 -4.85 5.42 -0.53
C GLU A 165 -4.66 5.98 0.88
N LEU A 166 -4.82 5.12 1.91
CA LEU A 166 -4.59 5.51 3.31
C LEU A 166 -3.14 5.94 3.55
N ALA A 167 -2.17 5.24 2.96
CA ALA A 167 -0.76 5.63 3.07
C ALA A 167 -0.49 7.00 2.43
N VAL A 168 -1.09 7.29 1.27
CA VAL A 168 -1.00 8.60 0.61
C VAL A 168 -1.67 9.69 1.45
N LEU A 169 -2.82 9.42 2.06
CA LEU A 169 -3.49 10.36 2.96
C LEU A 169 -2.64 10.67 4.20
N GLU A 170 -1.98 9.67 4.78
CA GLU A 170 -1.06 9.85 5.90
C GLU A 170 0.15 10.71 5.50
N LEU A 171 0.69 10.48 4.30
CA LEU A 171 1.76 11.31 3.74
C LEU A 171 1.26 12.75 3.50
N ALA A 172 0.05 12.91 2.98
CA ALA A 172 -0.55 14.22 2.76
C ALA A 172 -0.73 14.97 4.07
N GLU A 173 -1.13 14.30 5.15
CA GLU A 173 -1.25 14.91 6.47
C GLU A 173 0.09 15.43 6.98
N LYS A 174 1.16 14.63 6.82
CA LYS A 174 2.53 15.01 7.19
C LYS A 174 3.04 16.22 6.38
N GLU A 175 2.66 16.33 5.11
CA GLU A 175 3.06 17.42 4.20
C GLU A 175 2.06 18.61 4.18
N GLY A 176 1.11 18.67 5.14
CA GLY A 176 0.19 19.81 5.26
C GLY A 176 -0.95 19.85 4.23
N GLY A 177 -1.26 18.71 3.61
CA GLY A 177 -2.39 18.51 2.72
C GLY A 177 -2.13 18.88 1.26
N VAL A 178 -0.88 19.08 0.85
CA VAL A 178 -0.50 19.32 -0.55
C VAL A 178 0.60 18.34 -0.92
N LEU A 179 0.38 17.57 -2.00
CA LEU A 179 1.36 16.61 -2.50
C LEU A 179 1.59 16.78 -4.00
N THR A 180 2.82 16.54 -4.44
CA THR A 180 3.19 16.36 -5.84
C THR A 180 3.36 14.87 -6.16
N ALA A 181 3.20 14.50 -7.43
CA ALA A 181 3.48 13.14 -7.88
C ALA A 181 4.92 12.71 -7.55
N THR A 182 5.88 13.63 -7.60
CA THR A 182 7.29 13.38 -7.27
C THR A 182 7.49 13.04 -5.79
N GLN A 183 6.83 13.74 -4.87
CA GLN A 183 6.90 13.43 -3.43
C GLN A 183 6.33 12.05 -3.13
N VAL A 184 5.18 11.72 -3.72
CA VAL A 184 4.55 10.39 -3.58
C VAL A 184 5.46 9.30 -4.17
N ALA A 185 6.03 9.54 -5.36
CA ALA A 185 6.97 8.62 -5.99
C ALA A 185 8.20 8.36 -5.10
N GLN A 186 8.77 9.41 -4.50
CA GLN A 186 9.92 9.29 -3.63
C GLN A 186 9.59 8.56 -2.32
N ALA A 187 8.46 8.89 -1.69
CA ALA A 187 8.03 8.31 -0.42
C ALA A 187 7.73 6.82 -0.54
N PHE A 188 7.11 6.40 -1.65
CA PHE A 188 6.67 5.02 -1.86
C PHE A 188 7.57 4.22 -2.82
N GLY A 189 8.62 4.83 -3.37
CA GLY A 189 9.50 4.18 -4.34
C GLY A 189 8.81 3.81 -5.66
N LEU A 190 7.81 4.59 -6.06
CA LEU A 190 7.08 4.43 -7.33
C LEU A 190 7.77 5.21 -8.44
N THR A 191 7.46 4.88 -9.69
CA THR A 191 7.79 5.78 -10.80
C THR A 191 6.88 7.03 -10.76
N PRO A 192 7.32 8.19 -11.29
CA PRO A 192 6.49 9.40 -11.32
C PRO A 192 5.13 9.17 -11.99
N GLY A 193 5.07 8.40 -13.08
CA GLY A 193 3.81 8.08 -13.76
C GLY A 193 2.89 7.17 -12.96
N GLU A 194 3.42 6.22 -12.17
CA GLU A 194 2.61 5.40 -11.27
C GLU A 194 2.05 6.21 -10.10
N ALA A 195 2.85 7.14 -9.55
CA ALA A 195 2.40 8.04 -8.49
C ALA A 195 1.32 9.01 -8.98
N ASP A 196 1.49 9.57 -10.18
CA ASP A 196 0.51 10.42 -10.85
C ASP A 196 -0.80 9.68 -11.14
N ALA A 197 -0.71 8.45 -11.67
CA ALA A 197 -1.88 7.61 -11.90
C ALA A 197 -2.62 7.27 -10.59
N LEU A 198 -1.89 6.99 -9.50
CA LEU A 198 -2.46 6.73 -8.19
C LEU A 198 -3.22 7.96 -7.67
N LEU A 199 -2.60 9.15 -7.72
CA LEU A 199 -3.24 10.39 -7.28
C LEU A 199 -4.45 10.76 -8.16
N THR A 200 -4.35 10.57 -9.47
CA THR A 200 -5.44 10.81 -10.42
C THR A 200 -6.61 9.86 -10.21
N GLN A 201 -6.34 8.59 -9.89
CA GLN A 201 -7.38 7.64 -9.50
C GLN A 201 -8.12 8.13 -8.25
N MET A 202 -7.40 8.60 -7.23
CA MET A 202 -8.02 9.13 -6.01
C MET A 202 -8.89 10.37 -6.28
N VAL A 203 -8.50 11.23 -7.23
CA VAL A 203 -9.33 12.37 -7.67
C VAL A 203 -10.63 11.88 -8.33
N GLY A 204 -10.55 10.83 -9.17
CA GLY A 204 -11.70 10.27 -9.89
C GLY A 204 -12.76 9.64 -9.00
N ASP A 205 -12.37 9.06 -7.86
CA ASP A 205 -13.28 8.41 -6.90
C ASP A 205 -14.12 9.41 -6.08
N GLY A 206 -14.05 10.71 -6.42
CA GLY A 206 -14.76 11.78 -5.72
C GLY A 206 -14.16 12.09 -4.35
N SER A 207 -12.99 11.53 -4.05
CA SER A 207 -12.25 11.86 -2.84
C SER A 207 -11.74 13.29 -3.01
N ARG A 208 -12.33 14.23 -2.26
CA ARG A 208 -11.75 15.32 -1.42
C ARG A 208 -10.41 15.99 -1.82
N ILE A 209 -9.89 15.70 -3.01
CA ILE A 209 -8.57 16.02 -3.55
C ILE A 209 -8.83 16.86 -4.80
N GLY A 210 -8.35 18.10 -4.78
CA GLY A 210 -8.30 18.94 -5.97
C GLY A 210 -6.97 18.75 -6.67
N VAL A 211 -6.95 18.98 -7.98
CA VAL A 211 -5.72 19.20 -8.73
C VAL A 211 -5.60 20.69 -8.98
N ASP A 212 -4.44 21.25 -8.66
CA ASP A 212 -4.08 22.63 -8.95
C ASP A 212 -2.82 22.64 -9.81
N VAL A 213 -2.74 23.58 -10.74
CA VAL A 213 -1.60 23.73 -11.63
C VAL A 213 -1.05 25.13 -11.38
N ASP A 214 0.19 25.20 -10.91
CA ASP A 214 0.85 26.47 -10.67
C ASP A 214 1.27 27.16 -11.98
N GLU A 215 1.83 28.37 -11.85
CA GLU A 215 2.27 29.18 -12.99
C GLU A 215 3.43 28.52 -13.76
N GLU A 216 4.18 27.64 -13.08
CA GLU A 216 5.27 26.84 -13.63
C GLU A 216 4.77 25.55 -14.33
N GLY A 217 3.48 25.25 -14.27
CA GLY A 217 2.88 24.06 -14.86
C GLY A 217 3.09 22.77 -14.04
N VAL A 218 3.46 22.88 -12.77
CA VAL A 218 3.59 21.75 -11.85
C VAL A 218 2.23 21.40 -11.27
N LEU A 219 1.86 20.13 -11.43
CA LEU A 219 0.64 19.56 -10.87
C LEU A 219 0.80 19.34 -9.37
N THR A 220 -0.02 20.02 -8.59
CA THR A 220 -0.15 19.83 -7.14
C THR A 220 -1.52 19.25 -6.79
N TYR A 221 -1.54 18.26 -5.92
CA TYR A 221 -2.73 17.58 -5.45
C TYR A 221 -3.06 18.08 -4.04
N VAL A 222 -4.23 18.71 -3.89
CA VAL A 222 -4.64 19.41 -2.66
C VAL A 222 -5.73 18.62 -1.94
N PHE A 223 -5.40 18.07 -0.78
CA PHE A 223 -6.30 17.33 0.09
C PHE A 223 -7.11 18.31 0.96
N ARG A 224 -8.28 18.72 0.47
CA ARG A 224 -9.06 19.85 1.02
C ARG A 224 -9.50 19.66 2.46
N GLU A 225 -9.60 18.42 2.91
CA GLU A 225 -10.03 18.10 4.27
C GLU A 225 -8.94 18.25 5.30
N LEU A 226 -7.71 17.92 4.91
CA LEU A 226 -6.55 18.09 5.77
C LEU A 226 -6.25 19.59 5.97
N ARG A 227 -6.53 20.44 4.97
CA ARG A 227 -6.36 21.89 5.12
C ARG A 227 -7.40 22.56 6.04
N ARG A 228 -8.56 21.94 6.28
CA ARG A 228 -9.59 22.51 7.18
C ARG A 228 -9.30 22.30 8.66
N SER A 229 -8.35 21.42 9.01
CA SER A 229 -8.13 21.01 10.40
C SER A 229 -7.23 21.95 11.21
N VAL A 230 -6.64 22.99 10.61
CA VAL A 230 -5.93 24.00 11.41
C VAL A 230 -6.96 24.62 12.37
N PRO A 231 -6.85 24.38 13.69
CA PRO A 231 -7.79 24.95 14.63
C PRO A 231 -7.70 26.45 14.44
N LYS A 232 -8.80 27.08 14.03
CA LYS A 232 -8.93 28.52 14.22
C LYS A 232 -8.89 28.73 15.72
N VAL A 233 -7.69 28.91 16.27
CA VAL A 233 -7.49 29.43 17.60
C VAL A 233 -8.25 30.73 17.59
N ARG A 234 -9.43 30.72 18.22
CA ARG A 234 -10.11 31.96 18.60
C ARG A 234 -9.16 32.58 19.60
N VAL A 235 -8.24 33.40 19.11
CA VAL A 235 -7.61 34.42 19.94
C VAL A 235 -8.81 35.20 20.43
N ALA A 236 -9.15 35.02 21.71
CA ALA A 236 -10.03 35.95 22.37
C ALA A 236 -9.31 37.28 22.20
N SER A 237 -9.87 38.15 21.35
CA SER A 237 -9.44 39.54 21.34
C SER A 237 -9.53 39.98 22.78
N GLU A 238 -8.39 40.26 23.42
CA GLU A 238 -8.39 40.94 24.69
C GLU A 238 -9.29 42.17 24.50
N PRO A 239 -10.30 42.37 25.35
CA PRO A 239 -11.13 43.56 25.24
C PRO A 239 -10.19 44.76 25.32
N ASP A 240 -10.19 45.56 24.25
CA ASP A 240 -9.57 46.88 24.22
C ASP A 240 -9.88 47.56 25.56
N ASP A 241 -8.84 47.78 26.36
CA ASP A 241 -8.92 48.57 27.58
C ASP A 241 -9.40 49.97 27.17
N ALA A 242 -10.71 50.17 27.29
CA ALA A 242 -11.32 51.49 27.25
C ALA A 242 -10.63 52.33 28.34
N PRO A 243 -10.01 53.47 28.00
CA PRO A 243 -9.38 54.31 29.01
C PRO A 243 -10.46 54.82 29.96
N ALA A 244 -10.28 54.48 31.24
CA ALA A 244 -11.12 54.93 32.33
C ALA A 244 -11.27 56.46 32.30
N GLU A 245 -12.51 56.90 32.20
CA GLU A 245 -12.90 58.30 32.32
C GLU A 245 -12.52 58.77 33.72
N HIS A 246 -11.53 59.67 33.78
CA HIS A 246 -11.09 60.30 35.01
C HIS A 246 -12.14 61.35 35.41
N GLU A 247 -13.05 60.97 36.30
CA GLU A 247 -13.97 61.89 36.97
C GLU A 247 -13.15 62.79 37.91
N VAL A 248 -12.75 63.97 37.42
CA VAL A 248 -12.11 65.00 38.23
C VAL A 248 -13.20 65.90 38.79
N ASP A 249 -13.59 65.60 40.01
CA ASP A 249 -14.36 66.47 40.88
C ASP A 249 -13.51 67.71 41.23
N ALA A 250 -13.95 68.87 40.74
CA ALA A 250 -13.39 70.17 41.10
C ALA A 250 -14.54 71.17 41.26
N GLY A 251 -15.21 71.08 42.41
CA GLY A 251 -15.96 72.20 42.96
C GLY A 251 -15.02 73.36 43.31
N ALA A 252 -15.23 74.51 42.68
CA ALA A 252 -15.01 75.84 43.27
C ALA A 252 -15.68 76.86 42.33
N GLU A 253 -16.88 77.33 42.64
CA GLU A 253 -17.10 78.52 43.47
C GLU A 253 -16.95 79.84 42.69
N THR A 254 -17.94 80.69 42.95
CA THR A 254 -17.88 82.14 42.96
C THR A 254 -17.94 82.93 41.64
N LYS A 255 -19.06 83.67 41.52
CA LYS A 255 -19.13 85.15 41.64
C LYS A 255 -19.61 85.91 40.40
N ARG A 256 -20.84 86.41 40.53
CA ARG A 256 -21.27 87.81 40.35
C ARG A 256 -21.06 88.49 38.98
N ARG A 257 -22.19 89.04 38.51
CA ARG A 257 -22.53 90.46 38.26
C ARG A 257 -23.18 90.60 36.88
N ALA A 258 -24.44 91.05 36.88
CA ALA A 258 -24.84 92.41 36.46
C ALA A 258 -24.70 92.56 34.94
N GLY A 259 -25.76 92.73 34.15
CA GLY A 259 -26.94 93.55 34.39
C GLY A 259 -26.96 94.55 33.25
N GLU A 260 -27.98 94.47 32.39
CA GLU A 260 -28.66 95.53 31.62
C GLU A 260 -29.66 94.88 30.67
#